data_AF-A0A7H8ITW6-F1
#
_entry.id   AF-A0A7H8ITW6-F1
#
_cell.length_a   1.000
_cell.length_b   1.000
_cell.length_c   1.000
_cell.angle_alpha   90.00
_cell.angle_beta   90.00
_cell.angle_gamma   90.00
#
_symmetry.space_group_name_H-M   'P 1'
#
loop_
_entity.id
_entity.type
_entity.pdbx_description
1 polymer ?
#
loop_
_entity_poly.entity_id
_entity_poly.type
_entity_poly.pdbx_seq_one_letter_code
_entity_poly.pdbx_strand_id
1 'polypeptide(L)'
;MPTDHACRTAAELAARSLAPLAASPGTTHHGRRADGAEGLSAGIAALLAVLDGLWAGLTGELSEWHAGLGDRIHGALGFPAAGTEGLRPARQPSGWQGLTLIQVRAQEVLTALVSRPHGGRALPSELARHLDLVEDVLAGALRRTAVSEGTAVRCATGLAAAAGSLFGLSPSPPPRTAPHHSEPPHPARPAPPVQERRPPVWWDGLP
;
A
#
# COMPACT_ATOMS: atom_id res chain seq x y z
N MET A 1 -3.99 19.39 -14.00
CA MET A 1 -3.08 19.78 -12.92
C MET A 1 -3.71 19.33 -11.60
N PRO A 2 -3.01 18.61 -10.71
CA PRO A 2 -3.60 18.13 -9.45
C PRO A 2 -3.99 19.31 -8.55
N THR A 3 -5.19 19.24 -7.98
CA THR A 3 -5.70 20.28 -7.07
C THR A 3 -5.13 20.10 -5.67
N ASP A 4 -5.14 21.15 -4.83
CA ASP A 4 -4.73 21.05 -3.41
C ASP A 4 -5.46 19.92 -2.68
N HIS A 5 -6.74 19.72 -3.02
CA HIS A 5 -7.56 18.63 -2.49
C HIS A 5 -7.05 17.24 -2.93
N ALA A 6 -6.65 17.09 -4.19
CA ALA A 6 -6.07 15.84 -4.69
C ALA A 6 -4.72 15.55 -4.01
N CYS A 7 -3.85 16.56 -3.87
CA CYS A 7 -2.57 16.43 -3.17
C CYS A 7 -2.77 16.02 -1.70
N ARG A 8 -3.72 16.65 -1.00
CA ARG A 8 -4.05 16.29 0.38
C ARG A 8 -4.60 14.87 0.48
N THR A 9 -5.54 14.50 -0.39
CA THR A 9 -6.15 13.17 -0.38
C THR A 9 -5.11 12.08 -0.66
N ALA A 10 -4.20 12.30 -1.61
CA ALA A 10 -3.09 11.40 -1.89
C ALA A 10 -2.13 11.27 -0.69
N ALA A 11 -1.80 12.39 -0.03
CA ALA A 11 -0.95 12.36 1.17
C ALA A 11 -1.63 11.60 2.33
N GLU A 12 -2.93 11.76 2.53
CA GLU A 12 -3.70 11.00 3.52
C GLU A 12 -3.78 9.50 3.18
N LEU A 13 -3.91 9.14 1.89
CA LEU A 13 -3.82 7.75 1.42
C LEU A 13 -2.44 7.14 1.68
N ALA A 14 -1.38 7.91 1.40
CA ALA A 14 -0.01 7.50 1.68
C ALA A 14 0.22 7.29 3.19
N ALA A 15 -0.25 8.22 4.03
CA ALA A 15 -0.18 8.11 5.49
C ALA A 15 -0.88 6.84 6.00
N ARG A 16 -2.09 6.55 5.51
CA ARG A 16 -2.83 5.31 5.85
C ARG A 16 -2.06 4.05 5.44
N SER A 17 -1.38 4.10 4.29
CA SER A 17 -0.59 2.98 3.79
C SER A 17 0.64 2.70 4.65
N LEU A 18 1.19 3.73 5.31
CA LEU A 18 2.34 3.60 6.22
C LEU A 18 1.96 3.26 7.67
N ALA A 19 0.71 3.45 8.07
CA ALA A 19 0.25 3.19 9.44
C ALA A 19 0.63 1.79 9.99
N PRO A 20 0.61 0.69 9.20
CA PRO A 20 1.06 -0.62 9.66
C PRO A 20 2.54 -0.67 10.07
N LEU A 21 3.39 0.15 9.44
CA LEU A 21 4.83 0.19 9.72
C LEU A 21 5.12 0.92 11.04
N ALA A 22 4.35 1.97 11.33
CA ALA A 22 4.46 2.72 12.58
C ALA A 22 3.99 1.92 13.81
N ALA A 23 3.11 0.94 13.61
CA ALA A 23 2.53 0.12 14.69
C ALA A 23 3.36 -1.14 15.06
N SER A 24 4.54 -1.33 14.45
CA SER A 24 5.34 -2.55 14.65
C SER A 24 5.87 -2.67 16.10
N PRO A 25 5.73 -3.85 16.76
CA PRO A 25 6.08 -4.04 18.16
C PRO A 25 7.60 -4.08 18.34
N GLY A 26 8.15 -2.99 18.88
CA GLY A 26 9.59 -2.80 19.08
C GLY A 26 9.94 -1.33 19.25
N THR A 27 9.07 -0.43 18.78
CA THR A 27 9.12 0.99 19.05
C THR A 27 8.54 1.28 20.44
N THR A 28 9.37 1.67 21.40
CA THR A 28 8.96 2.17 22.73
C THR A 28 8.30 3.56 22.66
N HIS A 29 7.49 3.83 21.63
CA HIS A 29 6.59 4.96 21.61
C HIS A 29 5.23 4.52 22.13
N HIS A 30 5.12 4.48 23.46
CA HIS A 30 3.84 4.33 24.14
C HIS A 30 2.84 5.38 23.65
N GLY A 31 1.83 4.93 22.90
CA GLY A 31 0.47 5.47 22.96
C GLY A 31 0.20 6.83 22.33
N ARG A 32 1.13 7.47 21.63
CA ARG A 32 0.77 8.63 20.80
C ARG A 32 0.16 8.09 19.51
N ARG A 33 -1.19 8.01 19.48
CA ARG A 33 -1.93 8.13 18.21
C ARG A 33 -1.24 9.26 17.47
N ALA A 34 -0.57 8.95 16.36
CA ALA A 34 0.03 9.97 15.51
C ALA A 34 -1.05 11.04 15.32
N ASP A 35 -0.82 12.22 15.90
CA ASP A 35 -1.70 13.35 15.70
C ASP A 35 -1.87 13.48 14.19
N GLY A 36 -3.08 13.76 13.69
CA GLY A 36 -3.36 13.72 12.25
C GLY A 36 -2.36 14.52 11.40
N ALA A 37 -1.68 15.50 12.01
CA ALA A 37 -0.57 16.25 11.43
C ALA A 37 0.74 15.45 11.25
N GLU A 38 1.17 14.64 12.23
CA GLU A 38 2.38 13.80 12.12
C GLU A 38 2.17 12.70 11.07
N GLY A 39 1.01 12.06 11.08
CA GLY A 39 0.63 11.08 10.06
C GLY A 39 0.61 11.69 8.66
N LEU A 40 0.06 12.90 8.51
CA LEU A 40 0.06 13.61 7.24
C LEU A 40 1.48 13.96 6.78
N SER A 41 2.37 14.41 7.68
CA SER A 41 3.77 14.71 7.34
C SER A 41 4.50 13.47 6.82
N ALA A 42 4.32 12.31 7.46
CA ALA A 42 4.86 11.04 6.99
C ALA A 42 4.30 10.66 5.61
N GLY A 43 2.99 10.85 5.40
CA GLY A 43 2.34 10.64 4.11
C GLY A 43 2.89 11.55 3.00
N ILE A 44 3.11 12.84 3.30
CA ILE A 44 3.72 13.80 2.37
C ILE A 44 5.13 13.36 1.99
N ALA A 45 5.98 13.05 2.99
CA ALA A 45 7.36 12.66 2.75
C ALA A 45 7.46 11.38 1.91
N ALA A 46 6.61 10.39 2.19
CA ALA A 46 6.58 9.16 1.42
C ALA A 46 6.07 9.35 -0.01
N LEU A 47 5.03 10.19 -0.19
CA LEU A 47 4.52 10.52 -1.52
C LEU A 47 5.57 11.26 -2.35
N LEU A 48 6.33 12.19 -1.74
CA LEU A 48 7.46 12.84 -2.40
C LEU A 48 8.56 11.83 -2.79
N ALA A 49 8.87 10.85 -1.94
CA ALA A 49 9.83 9.80 -2.28
C ALA A 49 9.39 8.96 -3.50
N VAL A 50 8.09 8.67 -3.62
CA VAL A 50 7.51 7.99 -4.80
C VAL A 50 7.61 8.87 -6.04
N LEU A 51 7.24 10.15 -5.95
CA LEU A 51 7.31 11.10 -7.06
C LEU A 51 8.76 11.32 -7.53
N ASP A 52 9.73 11.34 -6.60
CA ASP A 52 11.15 11.36 -6.93
C ASP A 52 11.60 10.09 -7.67
N GLY A 53 11.06 8.93 -7.30
CA GLY A 53 11.33 7.67 -7.99
C GLY A 53 10.78 7.66 -9.42
N LEU A 54 9.58 8.22 -9.62
CA LEU A 54 9.01 8.41 -10.94
C LEU A 54 9.87 9.35 -11.77
N TRP A 55 10.26 10.49 -11.22
CA TRP A 55 11.16 11.44 -11.87
C TRP A 55 12.49 10.78 -12.26
N ALA A 56 13.14 10.08 -11.32
CA ALA A 56 14.38 9.38 -11.54
C ALA A 56 14.26 8.28 -12.62
N GLY A 57 13.13 7.58 -12.69
CA GLY A 57 12.83 6.64 -13.77
C GLY A 57 12.73 7.31 -15.14
N LEU A 58 12.23 8.55 -15.18
CA LEU A 58 12.11 9.33 -16.42
C LEU A 58 13.45 9.95 -16.86
N THR A 59 14.29 10.37 -15.91
CA THR A 59 15.62 10.97 -16.19
C THR A 59 16.75 9.97 -16.31
N GLY A 60 16.54 8.71 -15.89
CA GLY A 60 17.57 7.67 -15.91
C GLY A 60 18.42 7.58 -14.63
N GLU A 61 18.01 8.24 -13.54
CA GLU A 61 18.71 8.32 -12.26
C GLU A 61 18.18 7.32 -11.21
N LEU A 62 17.43 6.30 -11.65
CA LEU A 62 16.74 5.36 -10.77
C LEU A 62 17.68 4.63 -9.79
N SER A 63 18.90 4.31 -10.21
CA SER A 63 19.90 3.63 -9.37
C SER A 63 20.34 4.49 -8.18
N GLU A 64 20.52 5.80 -8.39
CA GLU A 64 20.90 6.74 -7.33
C GLU A 64 19.73 6.96 -6.36
N TRP A 65 18.52 7.12 -6.89
CA TRP A 65 17.31 7.19 -6.07
C TRP A 65 17.14 5.94 -5.20
N HIS A 66 17.32 4.74 -5.78
CA HIS A 66 17.20 3.48 -5.05
C HIS A 66 18.23 3.35 -3.93
N ALA A 67 19.47 3.81 -4.15
CA ALA A 67 20.52 3.78 -3.13
C ALA A 67 20.15 4.59 -1.87
N GLY A 68 19.51 5.75 -2.05
CA GLY A 68 19.06 6.62 -0.95
C GLY A 68 17.65 6.33 -0.42
N LEU A 69 16.92 5.35 -0.99
CA LEU A 69 15.50 5.14 -0.70
C LEU A 69 15.26 4.69 0.75
N GLY A 70 16.13 3.85 1.30
CA GLY A 70 16.02 3.37 2.68
C GLY A 70 16.02 4.53 3.68
N ASP A 71 16.98 5.45 3.56
CA ASP A 71 17.09 6.62 4.43
C ASP A 71 15.88 7.55 4.32
N ARG A 72 15.34 7.72 3.11
CA ARG A 72 14.11 8.52 2.88
C ARG A 72 12.89 7.89 3.55
N ILE A 73 12.74 6.57 3.47
CA ILE A 73 11.64 5.84 4.13
C ILE A 73 11.77 5.92 5.66
N HIS A 74 12.97 5.69 6.19
CA HIS A 74 13.22 5.85 7.63
C HIS A 74 12.92 7.28 8.08
N GLY A 75 13.43 8.27 7.33
CA GLY A 75 13.15 9.67 7.56
C GLY A 75 11.66 9.98 7.55
N ALA A 76 10.88 9.47 6.58
CA ALA A 76 9.44 9.64 6.49
C ALA A 76 8.68 9.03 7.67
N LEU A 77 9.11 7.85 8.15
CA LEU A 77 8.54 7.17 9.31
C LEU A 77 8.99 7.79 10.66
N GLY A 78 9.86 8.81 10.62
CA GLY A 78 10.39 9.45 11.82
C GLY A 78 11.46 8.62 12.53
N PHE A 79 12.00 7.60 11.87
CA PHE A 79 13.13 6.83 12.40
C PHE A 79 14.44 7.61 12.19
N PRO A 80 15.36 7.60 13.17
CA PRO A 80 16.69 8.15 13.00
C PRO A 80 17.42 7.39 11.89
N ALA A 81 18.11 8.11 11.01
CA ALA A 81 18.98 7.48 10.03
C ALA A 81 20.18 6.84 10.75
N ALA A 82 20.67 5.72 10.22
CA ALA A 82 21.84 5.05 10.78
C ALA A 82 23.04 6.01 10.76
N GLY A 83 23.68 6.25 11.91
CA GLY A 83 24.82 7.16 12.03
C GLY A 83 24.47 8.63 12.30
N THR A 84 23.20 8.99 12.45
CA THR A 84 22.77 10.34 12.86
C THR A 84 22.31 10.41 14.33
N GLU A 85 22.85 9.56 15.20
CA GLU A 85 22.57 9.61 16.64
C GLU A 85 23.03 10.97 17.20
N GLY A 86 22.08 11.80 17.63
CA GLY A 86 22.32 13.13 18.20
C GLY A 86 22.21 14.30 17.22
N LEU A 87 22.08 14.06 15.91
CA LEU A 87 21.74 15.10 14.94
C LEU A 87 20.23 15.30 14.90
N ARG A 88 19.78 16.56 14.86
CA ARG A 88 18.35 16.87 14.69
C ARG A 88 17.86 16.22 13.39
N PRO A 89 16.73 15.48 13.40
CA PRO A 89 16.15 14.96 12.18
C PRO A 89 15.90 16.10 11.20
N ALA A 90 16.22 15.88 9.92
CA ALA A 90 15.95 16.85 8.87
C ALA A 90 14.46 17.22 8.93
N ARG A 91 14.17 18.53 8.87
CA ARG A 91 12.82 19.05 9.03
C ARG A 91 11.94 18.46 7.94
N GLN A 92 11.00 17.59 8.30
CA GLN A 92 10.07 17.03 7.33
C GLN A 92 9.21 18.15 6.71
N PRO A 93 8.91 18.07 5.41
CA PRO A 93 7.97 19.00 4.77
C PRO A 93 6.58 18.78 5.35
N SER A 94 6.09 19.74 6.15
CA SER A 94 4.81 19.64 6.85
C SER A 94 3.77 20.61 6.32
N GLY A 95 2.49 20.22 6.36
CA GLY A 95 1.35 21.09 6.07
C GLY A 95 1.32 21.58 4.62
N TRP A 96 0.93 22.85 4.42
CA TRP A 96 0.75 23.44 3.10
C TRP A 96 2.01 23.42 2.23
N GLN A 97 3.20 23.67 2.82
CA GLN A 97 4.46 23.66 2.07
C GLN A 97 4.74 22.29 1.45
N GLY A 98 4.45 21.20 2.17
CA GLY A 98 4.60 19.85 1.65
C GLY A 98 3.62 19.54 0.51
N LEU A 99 2.39 20.02 0.60
CA LEU A 99 1.39 19.86 -0.47
C LEU A 99 1.79 20.64 -1.74
N THR A 100 2.35 21.84 -1.60
CA THR A 100 2.90 22.61 -2.73
C THR A 100 4.05 21.85 -3.40
N LEU A 101 4.95 21.24 -2.62
CA LEU A 101 6.04 20.43 -3.18
C LEU A 101 5.52 19.21 -3.95
N ILE A 102 4.49 18.51 -3.43
CA ILE A 102 3.84 17.41 -4.13
C ILE A 102 3.28 17.87 -5.47
N GLN A 103 2.58 19.01 -5.49
CA GLN A 103 1.98 19.56 -6.69
C GLN A 103 3.03 19.93 -7.73
N VAL A 104 4.10 20.64 -7.33
CA VAL A 104 5.22 21.00 -8.20
C VAL A 104 5.86 19.75 -8.79
N ARG A 105 6.17 18.76 -7.94
CA ARG A 105 6.83 17.53 -8.38
C ARG A 105 5.96 16.68 -9.30
N ALA A 106 4.66 16.59 -9.03
CA ALA A 106 3.71 15.92 -9.91
C ALA A 106 3.63 16.62 -11.29
N GLN A 107 3.70 17.95 -11.31
CA GLN A 107 3.73 18.72 -12.56
C GLN A 107 5.02 18.48 -13.35
N GLU A 108 6.18 18.38 -12.69
CA GLU A 108 7.44 18.01 -13.31
C GLU A 108 7.35 16.63 -13.96
N VAL A 109 6.87 15.61 -13.24
CA VAL A 109 6.66 14.25 -13.77
C VAL A 109 5.76 14.25 -15.01
N LEU A 110 4.62 14.96 -14.95
CA LEU A 110 3.73 15.09 -16.11
C LEU A 110 4.43 15.76 -17.30
N THR A 111 5.23 16.79 -17.04
CA THR A 111 5.95 17.52 -18.08
C THR A 111 7.00 16.64 -18.74
N ALA A 112 7.79 15.90 -17.96
CA ALA A 112 8.77 14.95 -18.48
C ALA A 112 8.14 13.81 -19.29
N LEU A 113 6.98 13.30 -18.87
CA LEU A 113 6.22 12.32 -19.66
C LEU A 113 5.80 12.91 -21.01
N VAL A 114 5.19 14.09 -21.04
CA VAL A 114 4.72 14.74 -22.28
C VAL A 114 5.88 15.07 -23.23
N SER A 115 7.04 15.47 -22.71
CA SER A 115 8.22 15.81 -23.52
C SER A 115 8.93 14.61 -24.15
N ARG A 116 8.58 13.37 -23.77
CA ARG A 116 9.25 12.17 -24.27
C ARG A 116 8.74 11.80 -25.67
N PRO A 117 9.59 11.31 -26.60
CA PRO A 117 9.12 10.75 -27.85
C PRO A 117 8.37 9.44 -27.58
N HIS A 118 7.04 9.53 -27.52
CA HIS A 118 6.16 8.39 -27.32
C HIS A 118 6.14 7.58 -28.62
N GLY A 119 6.91 6.48 -28.69
CA GLY A 119 6.91 5.56 -29.83
C GLY A 119 5.60 4.79 -30.02
N GLY A 120 4.46 5.50 -30.08
CA GLY A 120 3.11 4.96 -30.19
C GLY A 120 2.43 4.56 -28.88
N ARG A 121 3.09 4.73 -27.71
CA ARG A 121 2.50 4.37 -26.41
C ARG A 121 1.66 5.51 -25.84
N ALA A 122 0.50 5.18 -25.30
CA ALA A 122 -0.36 6.14 -24.61
C ALA A 122 0.25 6.54 -23.26
N LEU A 123 0.33 7.83 -22.97
CA LEU A 123 0.89 8.40 -21.73
C LEU A 123 0.41 7.71 -20.43
N PRO A 124 -0.89 7.35 -20.26
CA PRO A 124 -1.34 6.64 -19.07
C PRO A 124 -0.67 5.27 -18.87
N SER A 125 -0.41 4.53 -19.96
CA SER A 125 0.23 3.21 -19.91
C SER A 125 1.70 3.30 -19.53
N GLU A 126 2.38 4.37 -19.96
CA GLU A 126 3.78 4.61 -19.60
C GLU A 126 3.92 5.02 -18.14
N LEU A 127 3.04 5.88 -17.64
CA LEU A 127 3.01 6.24 -16.23
C LEU A 127 2.72 5.02 -15.34
N ALA A 128 1.73 4.19 -15.71
CA ALA A 128 1.42 2.97 -14.97
C ALA A 128 2.64 2.05 -14.86
N ARG A 129 3.36 1.82 -15.97
CA ARG A 129 4.60 1.04 -15.98
C ARG A 129 5.69 1.59 -15.05
N HIS A 130 5.85 2.92 -14.99
CA HIS A 130 6.82 3.53 -14.07
C HIS A 130 6.37 3.42 -12.61
N LEU A 131 5.07 3.51 -12.33
CA LEU A 131 4.52 3.27 -11.00
C LEU A 131 4.77 1.82 -10.55
N ASP A 132 4.52 0.83 -11.42
CA ASP A 132 4.77 -0.60 -11.11
C ASP A 132 6.26 -0.81 -10.75
N LEU A 133 7.16 -0.20 -11.52
CA LEU A 133 8.60 -0.27 -11.24
C LEU A 133 8.95 0.37 -9.89
N VAL A 134 8.39 1.54 -9.58
CA VAL A 134 8.64 2.21 -8.30
C VAL A 134 8.05 1.42 -7.14
N GLU A 135 6.89 0.80 -7.32
CA GLU A 135 6.25 -0.12 -6.37
C GLU A 135 7.15 -1.31 -6.05
N ASP A 136 7.66 -2.01 -7.07
CA ASP A 136 8.55 -3.16 -6.89
C ASP A 136 9.82 -2.78 -6.11
N VAL A 137 10.41 -1.63 -6.45
CA VAL A 137 11.61 -1.12 -5.77
C VAL A 137 11.32 -0.72 -4.33
N LEU A 138 10.16 -0.09 -4.06
CA LEU A 138 9.71 0.25 -2.70
C LEU A 138 9.47 -1.01 -1.86
N ALA A 139 8.79 -2.01 -2.41
CA ALA A 139 8.56 -3.28 -1.73
C ALA A 139 9.89 -3.99 -1.41
N GLY A 140 10.85 -3.94 -2.34
CA GLY A 140 12.22 -4.40 -2.11
C GLY A 140 12.93 -3.65 -0.98
N ALA A 141 12.83 -2.32 -0.95
CA ALA A 141 13.45 -1.50 0.09
C ALA A 141 12.84 -1.76 1.48
N LEU A 142 11.51 -1.81 1.58
CA LEU A 142 10.81 -2.08 2.85
C LEU A 142 11.15 -3.47 3.41
N ARG A 143 11.32 -4.49 2.56
CA ARG A 143 11.76 -5.83 3.01
C ARG A 143 13.15 -5.80 3.65
N ARG A 144 14.05 -4.91 3.19
CA ARG A 144 15.39 -4.75 3.78
C ARG A 144 15.37 -4.08 5.16
N THR A 145 14.30 -3.37 5.50
CA THR A 145 14.13 -2.69 6.81
C THR A 145 13.38 -3.57 7.82
N ALA A 146 13.50 -4.90 7.72
CA ALA A 146 12.86 -5.88 8.60
C ALA A 146 11.31 -5.84 8.63
N VAL A 147 10.68 -5.28 7.60
CA VAL A 147 9.22 -5.34 7.42
C VAL A 147 8.83 -6.69 6.83
N SER A 148 7.76 -7.31 7.32
CA SER A 148 7.25 -8.56 6.75
C SER A 148 6.87 -8.36 5.28
N GLU A 149 7.10 -9.38 4.45
CA GLU A 149 6.89 -9.30 3.00
C GLU A 149 5.47 -8.83 2.64
N GLY A 150 4.44 -9.42 3.27
CA GLY A 150 3.05 -9.04 3.01
C GLY A 150 2.72 -7.59 3.39
N THR A 151 3.37 -7.04 4.43
CA THR A 151 3.20 -5.63 4.80
C THR A 151 3.97 -4.73 3.85
N ALA A 152 5.21 -5.09 3.48
CA ALA A 152 6.03 -4.33 2.54
C ALA A 152 5.34 -4.16 1.19
N VAL A 153 4.81 -5.24 0.60
CA VAL A 153 4.06 -5.19 -0.66
C VAL A 153 2.81 -4.33 -0.52
N ARG A 154 1.97 -4.57 0.48
CA ARG A 154 0.75 -3.77 0.70
C ARG A 154 1.03 -2.27 0.88
N CYS A 155 2.08 -1.92 1.61
CA CYS A 155 2.50 -0.53 1.79
C CYS A 155 2.97 0.08 0.47
N ALA A 156 3.80 -0.63 -0.29
CA ALA A 156 4.28 -0.17 -1.60
C ALA A 156 3.12 0.04 -2.59
N THR A 157 2.21 -0.93 -2.71
CA THR A 157 1.00 -0.81 -3.54
C THR A 157 0.13 0.36 -3.11
N GLY A 158 -0.06 0.56 -1.81
CA GLY A 158 -0.82 1.69 -1.28
C GLY A 158 -0.20 3.04 -1.60
N LEU A 159 1.13 3.15 -1.54
CA LEU A 159 1.88 4.35 -1.92
C LEU A 159 1.84 4.61 -3.42
N ALA A 160 2.01 3.57 -4.25
CA ALA A 160 1.91 3.68 -5.70
C ALA A 160 0.48 4.09 -6.14
N ALA A 161 -0.55 3.53 -5.51
CA ALA A 161 -1.94 3.93 -5.71
C ALA A 161 -2.19 5.39 -5.29
N ALA A 162 -1.64 5.82 -4.15
CA ALA A 162 -1.72 7.21 -3.71
C ALA A 162 -1.08 8.16 -4.73
N ALA A 163 0.10 7.84 -5.25
CA ALA A 163 0.76 8.61 -6.30
C ALA A 163 -0.04 8.59 -7.62
N GLY A 164 -0.53 7.43 -8.03
CA GLY A 164 -1.38 7.28 -9.23
C GLY A 164 -2.63 8.16 -9.19
N SER A 165 -3.24 8.34 -8.01
CA SER A 165 -4.42 9.19 -7.83
C SER A 165 -4.17 10.66 -8.18
N LEU A 166 -2.93 11.16 -8.03
CA LEU A 166 -2.55 12.52 -8.45
C LEU A 166 -2.68 12.71 -9.96
N PHE A 167 -2.57 11.62 -10.72
CA PHE A 167 -2.60 11.60 -12.18
C PHE A 167 -3.93 11.06 -12.72
N GLY A 168 -4.93 10.86 -11.85
CA GLY A 168 -6.23 10.31 -12.23
C GLY A 168 -6.23 8.81 -12.51
N LEU A 169 -5.16 8.09 -12.14
CA LEU A 169 -5.16 6.63 -12.18
C LEU A 169 -6.00 6.13 -11.00
N SER A 170 -7.08 5.43 -11.30
CA SER A 170 -7.84 4.74 -10.27
C SER A 170 -7.00 3.59 -9.74
N PRO A 171 -6.92 3.38 -8.41
CA PRO A 171 -6.35 2.15 -7.89
C PRO A 171 -7.11 0.99 -8.54
N SER A 172 -6.38 0.08 -9.19
CA SER A 172 -6.98 -1.19 -9.59
C SER A 172 -7.57 -1.77 -8.31
N PRO A 173 -8.89 -2.05 -8.25
CA PRO A 173 -9.47 -2.64 -7.06
C PRO A 173 -8.64 -3.89 -6.75
N PRO A 174 -8.32 -4.16 -5.46
CA PRO A 174 -7.62 -5.39 -5.12
C PRO A 174 -8.36 -6.53 -5.80
N PRO A 175 -7.64 -7.51 -6.39
CA PRO A 175 -8.30 -8.64 -7.02
C PRO A 175 -9.32 -9.12 -6.01
N ARG A 176 -10.61 -9.01 -6.35
CA ARG A 176 -11.66 -9.59 -5.54
C ARG A 176 -11.25 -11.04 -5.48
N THR A 177 -10.73 -11.49 -4.34
CA THR A 177 -10.80 -12.89 -3.98
C THR A 177 -12.24 -13.23 -4.30
N ALA A 178 -12.44 -14.03 -5.35
CA ALA A 178 -13.76 -14.48 -5.73
C ALA A 178 -14.44 -14.87 -4.41
N PRO A 179 -15.67 -14.42 -4.14
CA PRO A 179 -16.38 -14.89 -2.96
C PRO A 179 -16.16 -16.40 -2.97
N HIS A 180 -15.52 -16.92 -1.92
CA HIS A 180 -15.43 -18.37 -1.73
C HIS A 180 -16.82 -18.86 -2.08
N HIS A 181 -16.93 -19.60 -3.18
CA HIS A 181 -18.19 -20.21 -3.54
C HIS A 181 -18.56 -20.97 -2.28
N SER A 182 -19.55 -20.45 -1.54
CA SER A 182 -20.21 -21.20 -0.51
C SER A 182 -20.58 -22.48 -1.21
N GLU A 183 -19.89 -23.54 -0.80
CA GLU A 183 -20.17 -24.90 -1.22
C GLU A 183 -21.70 -25.04 -1.23
N PRO A 184 -22.31 -25.45 -2.36
CA PRO A 184 -23.76 -25.53 -2.43
C PRO A 184 -24.23 -26.40 -1.27
N PRO A 185 -25.34 -26.03 -0.59
CA PRO A 185 -25.84 -26.81 0.52
C PRO A 185 -26.03 -28.25 0.04
N HIS A 186 -25.31 -29.16 0.69
CA HIS A 186 -25.46 -30.59 0.48
C HIS A 186 -26.96 -30.92 0.41
N PRO A 187 -27.45 -31.63 -0.62
CA PRO A 187 -28.82 -32.09 -0.62
C PRO A 187 -29.04 -32.92 0.64
N ALA A 188 -30.08 -32.53 1.40
CA ALA A 188 -30.47 -33.15 2.65
C ALA A 188 -30.45 -34.68 2.50
N ARG A 189 -29.68 -35.33 3.36
CA ARG A 189 -29.65 -36.78 3.49
C ARG A 189 -31.10 -37.27 3.66
N PRO A 190 -31.60 -38.18 2.82
CA PRO A 190 -32.95 -38.70 2.98
C PRO A 190 -33.10 -39.33 4.37
N ALA A 191 -34.19 -39.00 5.05
CA ALA A 191 -34.52 -39.54 6.36
C ALA A 191 -34.52 -41.08 6.31
N PRO A 192 -34.01 -41.77 7.35
CA PRO A 192 -34.13 -43.21 7.42
C PRO A 192 -35.61 -43.61 7.44
N PRO A 193 -35.99 -44.72 6.78
CA PRO A 193 -37.37 -45.18 6.79
C PRO A 193 -37.81 -45.46 8.24
N VAL A 194 -39.02 -44.99 8.55
CA VAL A 194 -39.75 -45.31 9.77
C VAL A 194 -39.77 -46.83 9.92
N GLN A 195 -39.01 -47.35 10.88
CA GLN A 195 -39.15 -48.74 11.30
C GLN A 195 -40.52 -48.87 11.98
N GLU A 196 -41.48 -49.44 11.24
CA GLU A 196 -42.71 -49.98 11.80
C GLU A 196 -42.35 -50.92 12.95
N ARG A 197 -42.67 -50.48 14.17
CA ARG A 197 -42.61 -51.31 15.37
C ARG A 197 -43.57 -52.48 15.19
N ARG A 198 -43.04 -53.65 14.80
CA ARG A 198 -43.76 -54.91 14.98
C ARG A 198 -43.85 -55.20 16.49
N PRO A 199 -45.04 -55.52 17.02
CA PRO A 199 -45.18 -55.93 18.41
C PRO A 199 -44.46 -57.28 18.65
N PRO A 200 -43.95 -57.52 19.87
CA PRO A 200 -43.33 -58.80 20.20
C PRO A 200 -44.39 -59.90 20.17
N VAL A 201 -44.15 -60.88 19.31
CA VAL A 201 -44.89 -62.12 19.28
C VAL A 201 -44.34 -63.02 20.38
N TRP A 202 -45.16 -63.28 21.40
CA TRP A 202 -44.91 -64.23 22.47
C TRP A 202 -45.59 -65.54 22.10
N TRP A 203 -44.86 -66.60 21.78
CA TRP A 203 -45.29 -68.01 21.85
C TRP A 203 -44.02 -68.85 22.09
N ASP A 204 -43.83 -69.29 23.33
CA ASP A 204 -44.14 -70.63 23.83
C ASP A 204 -43.12 -71.68 23.37
N GLY A 205 -42.22 -72.00 24.30
CA GLY A 205 -41.40 -73.20 24.24
C GLY A 205 -42.20 -74.40 24.75
N LEU A 206 -41.98 -75.55 24.10
CA LEU A 206 -41.91 -76.93 24.61
C LEU A 206 -41.88 -77.85 23.37
N PRO A 207 -41.14 -78.96 23.39
CA PRO A 207 -41.20 -79.99 24.43
C PRO A 207 -39.93 -80.18 25.27
#